data_AF-A0A3P2ABH5-F1
#
_entry.id   AF-A0A3P2ABH5-F1
#
_cell.length_a   1.000
_cell.length_b   1.000
_cell.length_c   1.000
_cell.angle_alpha   90.00
_cell.angle_beta   90.00
_cell.angle_gamma   90.00
#
_symmetry.space_group_name_H-M   'P 1'
#
loop_
_entity.id
_entity.type
_entity.pdbx_description
1 polymer ?
#
loop_
_entity_poly.entity_id
_entity_poly.type
_entity_poly.pdbx_seq_one_letter_code
_entity_poly.pdbx_strand_id
1 'polypeptide(L)' 'MHENKNEQNTGTKTIKKIGKTTYEVVVHFNKNATKTMQDKLTRIMLRKLRRKSNEKKMILTKKAETQVKSTL' A
#
# COMPACT_ATOMS: atom_id res chain seq x y z
N MET A 1 27.36 -8.05 19.09
CA MET A 1 26.40 -8.16 17.98
C MET A 1 26.91 -7.29 16.84
N HIS A 2 27.46 -7.88 15.78
CA HIS A 2 27.93 -7.11 14.63
C HIS A 2 26.84 -7.15 13.57
N GLU A 3 26.07 -6.07 13.42
CA GLU A 3 25.18 -5.92 12.26
C GLU A 3 26.03 -5.63 11.03
N ASN A 4 26.06 -6.57 10.10
CA ASN A 4 26.69 -6.44 8.78
C ASN A 4 25.85 -5.43 7.97
N LYS A 5 26.38 -4.22 7.76
CA LYS A 5 25.71 -3.09 7.09
C LYS A 5 25.75 -3.17 5.54
N ASN A 6 26.17 -4.30 4.99
CA ASN A 6 26.57 -4.50 3.60
C ASN A 6 25.55 -5.29 2.75
N GLU A 7 24.48 -5.84 3.33
CA GLU A 7 23.40 -6.50 2.58
C GLU A 7 22.27 -5.54 2.14
N GLN A 8 22.44 -4.22 2.29
CA GLN A 8 21.38 -3.25 1.95
C GLN A 8 21.21 -3.02 0.43
N ASN A 9 22.04 -3.65 -0.40
CA ASN A 9 22.06 -3.45 -1.85
C ASN A 9 21.56 -4.65 -2.65
N THR A 10 21.22 -5.77 -2.01
CA THR A 10 20.79 -7.02 -2.66
C THR A 10 19.27 -7.22 -2.67
N GLY A 11 18.49 -6.25 -2.17
CA GLY A 11 17.04 -6.28 -2.24
C GLY A 11 16.49 -6.07 -3.66
N THR A 12 15.28 -6.58 -3.92
CA THR A 12 14.60 -6.33 -5.21
C THR A 12 14.27 -4.85 -5.32
N LYS A 13 14.79 -4.21 -6.37
CA LYS A 13 14.53 -2.80 -6.65
C LYS A 13 13.19 -2.63 -7.37
N THR A 14 12.42 -1.62 -6.99
CA THR A 14 11.13 -1.31 -7.61
C THR A 14 10.96 0.20 -7.69
N ILE A 15 10.45 0.67 -8.81
CA ILE A 15 10.15 2.09 -9.01
C ILE A 15 8.78 2.41 -8.42
N LYS A 16 8.71 3.45 -7.58
CA LYS A 16 7.46 3.88 -6.95
C LYS A 16 7.29 5.39 -7.04
N LYS A 17 6.17 5.82 -7.60
CA LYS A 17 5.78 7.23 -7.63
C LYS A 17 5.08 7.62 -6.31
N ILE A 18 5.60 8.64 -5.64
CA ILE A 18 5.06 9.20 -4.41
C ILE A 18 4.91 10.72 -4.62
N GLY A 19 3.67 11.20 -4.69
CA GLY A 19 3.39 12.57 -5.09
C GLY A 19 3.81 12.82 -6.55
N LYS A 20 4.63 13.85 -6.78
CA LYS A 20 5.16 14.21 -8.10
C LYS A 20 6.45 13.47 -8.45
N THR A 21 7.15 12.94 -7.44
CA THR A 21 8.49 12.37 -7.59
C THR A 21 8.43 10.85 -7.71
N THR A 22 9.32 10.31 -8.54
CA THR A 22 9.51 8.88 -8.72
C THR A 22 10.76 8.46 -7.96
N TYR A 23 10.62 7.47 -7.08
CA TYR A 23 11.71 6.96 -6.26
C TYR A 23 12.05 5.53 -6.66
N GLU A 24 13.34 5.21 -6.65
CA GLU A 24 13.80 3.83 -6.61
C GLU A 24 13.70 3.33 -5.17
N VAL A 25 12.93 2.26 -4.96
CA VAL A 25 12.68 1.67 -3.65
C VAL A 25 13.28 0.27 -3.63
N VAL A 26 14.20 0.03 -2.71
CA VAL A 26 14.79 -1.29 -2.49
C VAL A 26 13.99 -2.03 -1.41
N VAL A 27 13.44 -3.19 -1.76
CA VAL A 27 12.68 -4.03 -0.83
C VAL A 27 13.60 -5.05 -0.19
N HIS A 28 13.71 -5.01 1.15
CA HIS A 28 14.49 -5.96 1.93
C HIS A 28 13.60 -7.02 2.57
N PHE A 29 13.92 -8.28 2.30
CA PHE A 29 13.28 -9.43 2.91
C PHE A 29 14.20 -9.99 4.01
N ASN A 30 13.94 -9.60 5.26
CA ASN A 30 14.64 -10.19 6.39
C ASN A 30 14.10 -11.61 6.65
N LYS A 31 14.99 -12.62 6.52
CA LYS A 31 14.68 -14.04 6.77
C LYS A 31 14.31 -14.32 8.24
N ASN A 32 14.79 -13.50 9.16
CA ASN A 32 14.52 -13.57 10.60
C ASN A 32 13.34 -12.68 11.03
N ALA A 33 12.65 -12.01 10.11
CA ALA A 33 11.50 -11.19 10.47
C ALA A 33 10.38 -12.09 11.00
N THR A 34 9.80 -11.70 12.14
CA THR A 34 8.63 -12.38 12.73
C THR A 34 7.43 -12.42 11.78
N LYS A 35 7.39 -11.51 10.79
CA LYS A 35 6.37 -11.50 9.73
C LYS A 35 6.85 -12.23 8.50
N THR A 36 6.08 -13.24 8.10
CA THR A 36 6.35 -14.05 6.92
C THR A 36 6.11 -13.27 5.62
N MET A 37 6.65 -13.78 4.51
CA MET A 37 6.34 -13.27 3.16
C MET A 37 4.83 -13.36 2.87
N GLN A 38 4.19 -14.44 3.32
CA GLN A 38 2.76 -14.63 3.18
C GLN A 38 1.97 -13.55 3.93
N ASP A 39 2.33 -13.22 5.18
CA ASP A 39 1.68 -12.14 5.94
C ASP A 39 1.77 -10.79 5.23
N LYS A 40 2.93 -10.51 4.62
CA LYS A 40 3.15 -9.27 3.85
C LYS A 40 2.28 -9.25 2.59
N LEU A 41 2.21 -10.36 1.85
CA LEU A 41 1.37 -10.50 0.65
C LEU A 41 -0.13 -10.36 0.99
N THR A 42 -0.59 -11.05 2.03
CA THR A 42 -1.96 -10.95 2.54
C THR A 42 -2.30 -9.52 2.93
N ARG A 43 -1.36 -8.80 3.59
CA ARG A 43 -1.54 -7.39 3.95
C ARG A 43 -1.67 -6.48 2.72
N ILE A 44 -0.91 -6.73 1.65
CA ILE A 44 -1.01 -5.96 0.39
C ILE A 44 -2.37 -6.20 -0.27
N MET A 45 -2.79 -7.45 -0.36
CA MET A 45 -4.07 -7.84 -0.96
C MET A 45 -5.25 -7.23 -0.20
N LEU A 46 -5.25 -7.35 1.14
CA LEU A 46 -6.27 -6.77 2.01
C LEU A 46 -6.37 -5.24 1.87
N ARG A 47 -5.23 -4.56 1.78
CA ARG A 47 -5.19 -3.10 1.55
C ARG A 47 -5.79 -2.73 0.19
N LYS A 48 -5.55 -3.51 -0.85
CA LYS A 48 -6.10 -3.27 -2.19
C LYS A 48 -7.62 -3.42 -2.20
N LEU A 49 -8.15 -4.45 -1.53
CA LEU A 49 -9.59 -4.66 -1.36
C LEU A 49 -10.26 -3.53 -0.56
N ARG A 50 -9.66 -3.13 0.58
CA ARG A 50 -10.19 -2.02 1.40
C ARG A 50 -10.26 -0.71 0.63
N ARG A 51 -9.24 -0.38 -0.19
CA ARG A 51 -9.27 0.84 -1.03
C ARG A 51 -10.44 0.83 -2.02
N LYS A 52 -10.63 -0.29 -2.74
CA LYS A 52 -11.77 -0.46 -3.66
C LYS A 52 -13.11 -0.29 -2.95
N SER A 53 -13.25 -0.90 -1.76
CA SER A 53 -14.47 -0.78 -0.96
C SER A 53 -14.74 0.66 -0.51
N ASN A 54 -13.72 1.35 0.01
CA ASN A 54 -13.83 2.74 0.45
C ASN A 54 -14.18 3.69 -0.69
N GLU A 55 -13.59 3.49 -1.87
CA GLU A 55 -13.90 4.27 -3.08
C GLU A 55 -15.37 4.10 -3.49
N LYS A 56 -15.86 2.86 -3.54
CA LYS A 56 -17.28 2.57 -3.82
C LYS A 56 -18.21 3.22 -2.80
N LYS A 57 -17.88 3.13 -1.51
CA LYS A 57 -18.66 3.77 -0.44
C LYS A 57 -18.72 5.28 -0.62
N MET A 58 -17.59 5.93 -0.91
CA MET A 58 -17.52 7.38 -1.13
C MET A 58 -18.37 7.84 -2.32
N ILE A 59 -18.38 7.07 -3.41
CA ILE A 59 -19.20 7.40 -4.59
C ILE A 59 -20.69 7.33 -4.24
N LEU A 60 -21.11 6.27 -3.51
CA LEU A 60 -22.50 6.10 -3.10
C LEU A 60 -22.97 7.21 -2.15
N THR A 61 -22.15 7.61 -1.18
CA THR A 61 -22.49 8.69 -0.25
C THR A 61 -22.60 10.04 -0.97
N LYS A 62 -21.66 10.36 -1.86
CA LYS A 62 -21.74 11.58 -2.68
C LYS A 62 -22.98 11.59 -3.57
N LYS A 63 -23.33 10.45 -4.18
CA LYS A 63 -24.55 10.34 -5.01
C LYS A 63 -25.82 10.60 -4.17
N ALA A 64 -25.88 10.08 -2.95
CA ALA A 64 -27.00 10.32 -2.04
C ALA A 64 -27.10 11.81 -1.65
N GLU A 65 -25.99 12.45 -1.28
CA GLU A 65 -25.94 13.87 -0.94
C GLU A 65 -26.37 14.76 -2.12
N THR A 66 -25.93 14.47 -3.34
CA THR A 66 -26.33 15.22 -4.53
C THR A 66 -27.84 15.09 -4.80
N GLN A 67 -28.41 13.89 -4.65
CA GLN A 67 -29.85 13.69 -4.85
C GLN A 67 -30.68 14.45 -3.82
N VAL A 68 -30.28 14.45 -2.55
CA VAL A 68 -30.97 15.21 -1.49
C VAL A 68 -30.95 16.71 -1.78
N LYS A 69 -29.82 17.25 -2.25
CA LYS A 69 -29.69 18.66 -2.64
C LYS A 69 -30.50 19.04 -3.87
N SER A 70 -30.75 18.11 -4.79
CA SER A 70 -31.57 18.39 -5.98
C SER A 70 -33.08 18.39 -5.71
N THR A 71 -33.52 17.85 -4.58
CA THR A 71 -34.91 17.84 -4.13
C THR A 71 -35.26 18.97 -3.14
N LEU A 72 -34.29 19.82 -2.78
CA LEU A 72 -34.43 21.02 -1.96
C LEU A 72 -34.30 22.27 -2.84
#